data_AF-A0A554M8U3-F1
#
_entry.id   AF-A0A554M8U3-F1
#
_cell.length_a   1.000
_cell.length_b   1.000
_cell.length_c   1.000
_cell.angle_alpha   90.00
_cell.angle_beta   90.00
_cell.angle_gamma   90.00
#
_symmetry.space_group_name_H-M   'P 1'
#
loop_
_entity.id
_entity.type
_entity.pdbx_description
1 polymer ?
#
loop_
_entity_poly.entity_id
_entity_poly.type
_entity_poly.pdbx_seq_one_letter_code
_entity_poly.pdbx_strand_id
1 'polypeptide(L)'
;LGLSGNVSGDSVSGLINKVSPRFLSLIGILGFLCIISSYIIIGVSARRNLSHDIGVPRWLSRFLVVIAPLLLYFAGFSDFIRLVSFIGAIFLPLEGIFIILMWFKANKISNKPSIINKGFGKIIAIGILLVFFMVLVYELINGIL
;
A
#
# COMPACT_ATOMS: atom_id res chain seq x y z
N LEU A 1 -14.48 -18.24 11.30
CA LEU A 1 -13.68 -17.00 11.35
C LEU A 1 -14.66 -15.83 11.37
N GLY A 2 -14.59 -14.99 12.41
CA GLY A 2 -15.44 -13.82 12.60
C GLY A 2 -16.75 -14.10 13.35
N LEU A 3 -17.15 -13.19 14.26
CA LEU A 3 -18.47 -13.18 14.94
C LEU A 3 -19.66 -13.08 13.97
N SER A 4 -19.39 -12.77 12.69
CA SER A 4 -20.36 -12.69 11.60
C SER A 4 -20.35 -13.96 10.75
N GLY A 5 -21.55 -14.47 10.40
CA GLY A 5 -21.68 -15.64 9.52
C GLY A 5 -21.50 -15.31 8.03
N ASN A 6 -21.54 -14.01 7.68
CA ASN A 6 -21.37 -13.50 6.32
C ASN A 6 -20.17 -12.56 6.27
N VAL A 7 -19.48 -12.56 5.12
CA VAL A 7 -18.39 -11.62 4.82
C VAL A 7 -19.00 -10.30 4.36
N SER A 8 -18.71 -9.22 5.07
CA SER A 8 -19.12 -7.85 4.73
C SER A 8 -17.96 -7.07 4.10
N GLY A 9 -18.28 -6.03 3.32
CA GLY A 9 -17.29 -5.16 2.68
C GLY A 9 -16.52 -4.26 3.65
N ASP A 10 -17.01 -4.11 4.88
CA ASP A 10 -16.34 -3.38 5.96
C ASP A 10 -16.43 -4.16 7.29
N SER A 11 -15.52 -3.84 8.20
CA SER A 11 -15.37 -4.54 9.49
C SER A 11 -16.52 -4.31 10.48
N VAL A 12 -17.36 -3.28 10.28
CA VAL A 12 -18.41 -2.88 11.23
C VAL A 12 -19.76 -3.47 10.83
N SER A 13 -20.10 -3.45 9.54
CA SER A 13 -21.39 -3.93 9.05
C SER A 13 -21.61 -5.42 9.29
N GLY A 14 -20.55 -6.24 9.27
CA GLY A 14 -20.62 -7.65 9.63
C GLY A 14 -21.02 -7.92 11.08
N LEU A 15 -20.80 -6.95 11.98
CA LEU A 15 -21.13 -7.07 13.40
C LEU A 15 -22.53 -6.55 13.75
N ILE A 16 -23.26 -6.00 12.78
CA ILE A 16 -24.64 -5.56 12.94
C ILE A 16 -25.47 -6.78 13.41
N ASN A 17 -26.28 -6.58 14.44
CA ASN A 17 -27.08 -7.61 15.12
C ASN A 17 -26.29 -8.68 15.91
N LYS A 18 -24.96 -8.62 15.96
CA LYS A 18 -24.12 -9.49 16.79
C LYS A 18 -23.60 -8.78 18.05
N VAL A 19 -23.52 -7.45 18.00
CA VAL A 19 -22.95 -6.60 19.05
C VAL A 19 -23.90 -5.45 19.34
N SER A 20 -23.90 -4.95 20.58
CA SER A 20 -24.76 -3.82 20.96
C SER A 20 -24.44 -2.55 20.14
N PRO A 21 -25.45 -1.78 19.69
CA PRO A 21 -25.24 -0.59 18.87
C PRO A 21 -24.34 0.47 19.53
N ARG A 22 -24.42 0.61 20.86
CA ARG A 22 -23.58 1.54 21.62
C ARG A 22 -22.09 1.18 21.51
N PHE A 23 -21.77 -0.11 21.57
CA PHE A 23 -20.39 -0.57 21.43
C PHE A 23 -19.88 -0.42 20.00
N LEU A 24 -20.72 -0.65 18.99
CA LEU A 24 -20.39 -0.37 17.59
C LEU A 24 -20.08 1.12 17.36
N SER A 25 -20.88 2.03 17.94
CA SER A 25 -20.60 3.46 17.89
C SER A 25 -19.27 3.83 18.55
N LEU A 26 -18.94 3.22 19.69
CA LEU A 26 -17.67 3.46 20.39
C LEU A 26 -16.48 3.02 19.52
N ILE A 27 -16.55 1.83 18.92
CA ILE A 27 -15.53 1.35 17.98
C ILE A 27 -15.41 2.29 16.77
N GLY A 28 -16.53 2.77 16.23
CA GLY A 28 -16.53 3.73 15.12
C GLY A 28 -15.80 5.02 15.47
N ILE A 29 -16.03 5.58 16.66
CA ILE A 29 -15.32 6.77 17.14
C ILE A 29 -13.82 6.50 17.31
N LEU A 30 -13.45 5.38 17.93
CA LEU A 30 -12.05 4.99 18.11
C LEU A 30 -11.35 4.77 16.76
N GLY A 31 -12.01 4.12 15.81
CA GLY A 31 -11.53 3.92 14.46
C GLY A 31 -11.31 5.24 13.73
N PHE A 32 -12.26 6.17 13.83
CA PHE A 32 -12.15 7.50 13.25
C PHE A 32 -10.96 8.29 13.82
N LEU A 33 -10.77 8.28 15.15
CA LEU A 33 -9.63 8.93 15.80
C LEU A 33 -8.29 8.32 15.36
N CYS A 34 -8.24 6.99 15.20
CA CYS A 34 -7.06 6.27 14.71
C CYS A 34 -6.71 6.64 13.26
N ILE A 35 -7.73 6.81 12.40
CA ILE A 35 -7.53 7.22 11.00
C ILE A 35 -6.99 8.65 10.94
N ILE A 36 -7.53 9.59 11.72
CA ILE A 36 -7.05 10.98 11.74
C ILE A 36 -5.57 11.04 12.11
N SER A 37 -5.17 10.37 13.21
CA SER A 37 -3.79 10.42 13.68
C SER A 37 -2.82 9.85 12.64
N SER A 38 -3.16 8.73 12.02
CA SER A 38 -2.36 8.10 10.96
C SER A 38 -2.30 8.95 9.70
N TYR A 39 -3.42 9.53 9.29
CA TYR A 39 -3.50 10.37 8.09
C TYR A 39 -2.61 11.61 8.18
N ILE A 40 -2.54 12.26 9.35
CA ILE A 40 -1.69 13.44 9.56
C ILE A 40 -0.21 13.08 9.34
N ILE A 41 0.26 11.97 9.92
CA ILE A 41 1.66 11.54 9.83
C ILE A 41 2.02 11.20 8.37
N ILE A 42 1.18 10.40 7.71
CA ILE A 42 1.38 10.00 6.30
C ILE A 42 1.32 11.23 5.39
N GLY A 43 0.38 12.15 5.61
CA GLY A 43 0.23 13.37 4.83
C GLY A 43 1.45 14.29 4.93
N VAL A 44 2.05 14.44 6.12
CA VAL A 44 3.30 15.20 6.29
C VAL A 44 4.45 14.56 5.52
N SER A 45 4.58 13.23 5.58
CA SER A 45 5.60 12.50 4.84
C SER A 45 5.41 12.63 3.32
N ALA A 46 4.18 12.43 2.83
CA ALA A 46 3.85 12.59 1.41
C ALA A 46 4.13 14.02 0.91
N ARG A 47 3.79 15.03 1.71
CA ARG A 47 4.10 16.43 1.40
C ARG A 47 5.60 16.65 1.28
N ARG A 48 6.40 16.10 2.20
CA ARG A 48 7.86 16.24 2.19
C ARG A 48 8.44 15.59 0.93
N ASN A 49 8.04 14.36 0.62
CA ASN A 49 8.48 13.65 -0.60
C ASN A 49 8.12 14.45 -1.86
N LEU A 50 6.89 14.98 -1.97
CA LEU A 50 6.48 15.83 -3.09
C LEU A 50 7.35 17.08 -3.22
N SER A 51 7.63 17.77 -2.10
CA SER A 51 8.35 19.04 -2.14
C SER A 51 9.87 18.92 -2.25
N HIS A 52 10.46 17.88 -1.67
CA HIS A 52 11.90 17.72 -1.55
C HIS A 52 12.46 16.72 -2.57
N ASP A 53 11.76 15.60 -2.81
CA ASP A 53 12.24 14.56 -3.72
C ASP A 53 11.79 14.84 -5.15
N ILE A 54 10.52 15.22 -5.33
CA ILE A 54 9.94 15.50 -6.66
C ILE A 54 10.12 16.99 -7.05
N GLY A 55 10.36 17.88 -6.09
CA GLY A 55 10.60 19.32 -6.33
C GLY A 55 9.32 20.15 -6.54
N VAL A 56 8.15 19.65 -6.17
CA VAL A 56 6.87 20.37 -6.26
C VAL A 56 6.88 21.60 -5.32
N PRO A 57 6.38 22.77 -5.75
CA PRO A 57 6.34 23.95 -4.88
C PRO A 57 5.50 23.70 -3.63
N ARG A 58 5.98 24.15 -2.46
CA ARG A 58 5.45 23.81 -1.13
C ARG A 58 3.94 24.06 -0.95
N TRP A 59 3.39 25.06 -1.62
CA TRP A 59 1.96 25.37 -1.56
C TRP A 59 1.13 24.32 -2.30
N LEU A 60 1.57 23.92 -3.49
CA LEU A 60 0.94 22.89 -4.31
C LEU A 60 1.09 21.51 -3.64
N SER A 61 2.22 21.19 -3.01
CA SER A 61 2.38 19.94 -2.26
C SER A 61 1.37 19.80 -1.12
N ARG A 62 1.03 20.90 -0.41
CA ARG A 62 0.00 20.87 0.64
C ARG A 62 -1.39 20.60 0.04
N PHE A 63 -1.70 21.27 -1.05
CA PHE A 63 -2.98 21.14 -1.75
C PHE A 63 -3.17 19.71 -2.27
N LEU A 64 -2.15 19.16 -2.95
CA LEU A 64 -2.20 17.81 -3.51
C LEU A 64 -2.37 16.72 -2.46
N VAL A 65 -1.71 16.82 -1.30
CA VAL A 65 -1.86 15.80 -0.24
C VAL A 65 -3.29 15.71 0.29
N VAL A 66 -3.99 16.84 0.38
CA VAL A 66 -5.38 16.88 0.87
C VAL A 66 -6.37 16.52 -0.24
N ILE A 67 -6.14 17.03 -1.45
CA ILE A 67 -7.12 16.96 -2.54
C ILE A 67 -6.97 15.72 -3.41
N ALA A 68 -5.77 15.14 -3.54
CA ALA A 68 -5.61 13.92 -4.32
C ALA A 68 -6.48 12.75 -3.79
N PRO A 69 -6.55 12.47 -2.47
CA PRO A 69 -7.47 11.45 -1.96
C PRO A 69 -8.95 11.75 -2.26
N LEU A 70 -9.36 13.02 -2.15
CA LEU A 70 -10.73 13.45 -2.45
C LEU A 70 -11.05 13.28 -3.94
N LEU A 71 -10.14 13.67 -4.83
CA LEU A 71 -10.31 13.50 -6.28
C LEU A 71 -10.41 12.02 -6.66
N LEU A 72 -9.59 11.15 -6.06
CA LEU A 72 -9.69 9.70 -6.28
C LEU A 72 -11.04 9.16 -5.84
N TYR A 73 -11.53 9.57 -4.67
CA TYR A 73 -12.86 9.17 -4.19
C TYR A 73 -13.97 9.58 -5.19
N PHE A 74 -13.97 10.85 -5.64
CA PHE A 74 -14.93 11.33 -6.63
C PHE A 74 -14.76 10.71 -8.03
N ALA A 75 -13.57 10.21 -8.36
CA ALA A 75 -13.32 9.46 -9.59
C ALA A 75 -13.86 8.02 -9.55
N GLY A 76 -14.50 7.60 -8.45
CA GLY A 76 -15.13 6.28 -8.31
C GLY A 76 -14.34 5.27 -7.48
N PHE A 77 -13.20 5.67 -6.90
CA PHE A 77 -12.43 4.83 -5.98
C PHE A 77 -13.04 4.83 -4.57
N SER A 78 -14.29 4.36 -4.44
CA SER A 78 -15.03 4.32 -3.17
C SER A 78 -14.98 2.97 -2.47
N ASP A 79 -14.61 1.89 -3.18
CA ASP A 79 -14.50 0.54 -2.61
C ASP A 79 -13.12 0.36 -1.96
N PHE A 80 -13.13 0.32 -0.61
CA PHE A 80 -11.90 0.20 0.19
C PHE A 80 -11.14 -1.11 -0.09
N ILE A 81 -11.85 -2.23 -0.26
CA ILE A 81 -11.20 -3.53 -0.49
C ILE A 81 -10.52 -3.50 -1.85
N ARG A 82 -11.21 -3.05 -2.90
CA ARG A 82 -10.60 -2.93 -4.23
C ARG A 82 -9.40 -2.00 -4.23
N LEU A 83 -9.51 -0.84 -3.57
CA LEU A 83 -8.43 0.14 -3.49
C LEU A 83 -7.19 -0.43 -2.79
N VAL A 84 -7.35 -1.08 -1.63
CA VAL A 84 -6.22 -1.66 -0.90
C VAL A 84 -5.63 -2.85 -1.64
N SER A 85 -6.46 -3.69 -2.27
CA SER A 85 -6.00 -4.79 -3.12
C SER A 85 -5.16 -4.29 -4.29
N PHE A 86 -5.63 -3.26 -5.01
CA PHE A 86 -4.93 -2.66 -6.15
C PHE A 86 -3.58 -2.04 -5.73
N ILE A 87 -3.59 -1.20 -4.68
CA ILE A 87 -2.36 -0.58 -4.17
C ILE A 87 -1.38 -1.67 -3.70
N GLY A 88 -1.86 -2.69 -2.98
CA GLY A 88 -1.03 -3.80 -2.53
C GLY A 88 -0.42 -4.58 -3.68
N ALA A 89 -1.21 -4.90 -4.71
CA ALA A 89 -0.75 -5.65 -5.87
C ALA A 89 0.24 -4.88 -6.76
N ILE A 90 0.26 -3.54 -6.71
CA ILE A 90 1.23 -2.72 -7.45
C ILE A 90 2.48 -2.40 -6.62
N PHE A 91 2.30 -1.85 -5.41
CA PHE A 91 3.41 -1.32 -4.64
C PHE A 91 4.25 -2.41 -3.96
N LEU A 92 3.65 -3.53 -3.52
CA LEU A 92 4.43 -4.62 -2.91
C LEU A 92 5.39 -5.27 -3.91
N PRO A 93 4.98 -5.63 -5.15
CA PRO A 93 5.92 -6.14 -6.13
C PRO A 93 6.98 -5.12 -6.54
N LEU A 94 6.61 -3.84 -6.67
CA LEU A 94 7.58 -2.78 -6.98
C LEU A 94 8.66 -2.66 -5.91
N GLU A 95 8.27 -2.64 -4.63
CA GLU A 95 9.21 -2.60 -3.51
C GLU A 95 10.15 -3.83 -3.53
N GLY A 96 9.58 -5.02 -3.71
CA GLY A 96 10.36 -6.25 -3.82
C GLY A 96 11.35 -6.24 -4.98
N ILE A 97 10.94 -5.77 -6.17
CA ILE A 97 11.81 -5.61 -7.34
C ILE A 97 12.95 -4.65 -7.02
N PHE A 98 12.65 -3.48 -6.43
CA PHE A 98 13.68 -2.50 -6.09
C PHE A 98 14.69 -3.04 -5.08
N ILE A 99 14.25 -3.76 -4.04
CA ILE A 99 15.14 -4.39 -3.06
C ILE A 99 16.08 -5.39 -3.73
N ILE A 100 15.56 -6.26 -4.61
CA ILE A 100 16.37 -7.26 -5.32
C ILE A 100 17.38 -6.58 -6.25
N LEU A 101 16.96 -5.57 -7.01
CA LEU A 101 17.84 -4.83 -7.91
C LEU A 101 18.92 -4.04 -7.15
N MET A 102 18.56 -3.39 -6.04
CA MET A 102 19.52 -2.70 -5.16
C MET A 102 20.53 -3.69 -4.62
N TRP A 103 20.09 -4.89 -4.21
CA TRP A 103 20.99 -5.93 -3.75
C TRP A 103 21.97 -6.36 -4.86
N PHE A 104 21.50 -6.66 -6.07
CA PHE A 104 22.38 -6.98 -7.20
C PHE A 104 23.38 -5.86 -7.52
N LYS A 105 22.93 -4.60 -7.48
CA LYS A 105 23.79 -3.43 -7.68
C LYS A 105 24.84 -3.28 -6.59
N ALA A 106 24.45 -3.42 -5.33
CA ALA A 106 25.34 -3.29 -4.17
C ALA A 106 26.49 -4.32 -4.22
N ASN A 107 26.25 -5.56 -4.66
CA ASN A 107 27.31 -6.55 -4.78
C ASN A 107 28.25 -6.33 -5.95
N LYS A 108 27.80 -5.65 -7.01
CA LYS A 108 28.69 -5.26 -8.10
C LYS A 108 29.69 -4.18 -7.65
N ILE A 109 29.29 -3.36 -6.67
CA ILE A 109 30.09 -2.26 -6.12
C ILE A 109 30.96 -2.75 -4.95
N SER A 110 30.47 -3.68 -4.14
CA SER A 110 31.19 -4.23 -2.99
C SER A 110 32.06 -5.42 -3.40
N ASN A 111 33.39 -5.29 -3.27
CA ASN A 111 34.37 -6.39 -3.47
C ASN A 111 34.30 -7.50 -2.40
N LYS A 112 33.23 -7.57 -1.59
CA LYS A 112 33.03 -8.62 -0.57
C LYS A 112 32.13 -9.74 -1.11
N PRO A 113 32.46 -11.02 -0.84
CA PRO A 113 31.65 -12.15 -1.30
C PRO A 113 30.28 -12.12 -0.61
N SER A 114 29.24 -11.89 -1.41
CA SER A 114 27.88 -11.73 -0.93
C SER A 114 27.10 -13.04 -0.93
N ILE A 115 26.26 -13.26 0.08
CA ILE A 115 25.60 -14.54 0.40
C ILE A 115 24.68 -15.03 -0.74
N ILE A 116 23.97 -14.15 -1.44
CA ILE A 116 23.08 -14.54 -2.56
C ILE A 116 23.87 -14.73 -3.87
N ASN A 117 25.15 -14.32 -3.96
CA ASN A 117 25.93 -14.45 -5.21
C ASN A 117 26.59 -15.83 -5.37
N LYS A 118 26.33 -16.76 -4.44
CA LYS A 118 26.65 -18.19 -4.60
C LYS A 118 25.42 -18.95 -5.08
N GLY A 119 25.44 -19.39 -6.35
CA GLY A 119 24.54 -20.37 -6.95
C GLY A 119 23.05 -20.16 -6.65
N PHE A 120 22.53 -20.94 -5.70
CA PHE A 120 21.11 -21.09 -5.37
C PHE A 120 20.41 -19.78 -4.98
N GLY A 121 21.10 -18.86 -4.30
CA GLY A 121 20.52 -17.58 -3.90
C GLY A 121 20.11 -16.70 -5.09
N LYS A 122 20.95 -16.65 -6.12
CA LYS A 122 20.67 -15.86 -7.33
C LYS A 122 19.47 -16.40 -8.10
N ILE A 123 19.32 -17.73 -8.16
CA ILE A 123 18.18 -18.39 -8.81
C ILE A 123 16.89 -18.05 -8.08
N ILE A 124 16.88 -18.13 -6.74
CA ILE A 124 15.72 -17.74 -5.92
C ILE A 124 15.38 -16.27 -6.14
N ALA A 125 16.37 -15.37 -6.13
CA ALA A 125 16.15 -13.95 -6.33
C ALA A 125 15.55 -13.65 -7.71
N ILE A 126 16.02 -14.33 -8.77
CA ILE A 126 15.42 -14.21 -10.12
C ILE A 126 14.00 -14.78 -10.14
N GLY A 127 13.75 -15.92 -9.49
CA GLY A 127 12.41 -16.50 -9.38
C GLY A 127 11.41 -15.57 -8.68
N ILE A 128 11.79 -14.98 -7.54
CA ILE A 128 10.98 -14.00 -6.83
C ILE A 128 10.76 -12.75 -7.69
N LEU A 129 11.79 -12.27 -8.40
CA LEU A 129 11.68 -11.13 -9.29
C LEU A 129 10.69 -11.39 -10.43
N LEU A 130 10.70 -12.60 -11.01
CA LEU A 130 9.73 -13.01 -12.03
C LEU A 130 8.30 -13.06 -11.47
N VAL A 131 8.10 -13.59 -10.26
CA VAL A 131 6.79 -13.60 -9.60
C VAL A 131 6.27 -12.17 -9.40
N PHE A 132 7.10 -11.28 -8.85
CA PHE A 132 6.72 -9.88 -8.66
C PHE A 132 6.43 -9.17 -9.99
N PHE A 133 7.25 -9.41 -11.01
CA PHE A 133 7.00 -8.83 -12.33
C PHE A 133 5.71 -9.35 -12.96
N MET A 134 5.42 -10.65 -12.83
CA MET A 134 4.20 -11.26 -13.35
C MET A 134 2.95 -10.72 -12.66
N VAL A 135 2.96 -10.58 -11.33
CA VAL A 135 1.86 -9.98 -10.56
C VAL A 135 1.62 -8.54 -10.99
N LEU A 136 2.69 -7.75 -11.14
CA LEU A 136 2.59 -6.35 -11.55
C LEU A 136 1.98 -6.22 -12.96
N VAL A 137 2.43 -7.04 -13.92
CA VAL A 137 1.86 -7.03 -15.29
C VAL A 137 0.39 -7.47 -15.28
N TYR A 138 0.05 -8.52 -14.53
CA TYR A 138 -1.32 -9.00 -14.41
C TYR A 138 -2.25 -7.92 -13.83
N GLU A 139 -1.81 -7.23 -12.77
CA GLU A 139 -2.60 -6.19 -12.12
C GLU A 139 -2.76 -4.95 -13.00
N LEU A 140 -1.74 -4.57 -13.78
CA LEU A 140 -1.88 -3.46 -14.72
C LEU A 140 -2.86 -3.76 -15.85
N ILE A 141 -2.93 -5.01 -16.31
CA ILE A 141 -3.87 -5.41 -17.38
C ILE A 141 -5.30 -5.47 -16.85
N ASN A 142 -5.51 -6.03 -15.65
CA ASN A 142 -6.85 -6.29 -15.12
C ASN A 142 -7.37 -5.20 -14.18
N GLY A 143 -6.51 -4.44 -13.51
CA GLY A 143 -6.89 -3.42 -12.53
C GLY A 143 -7.24 -2.06 -13.15
N ILE A 144 -7.01 -1.88 -14.45
CA ILE A 144 -7.37 -0.67 -15.21
C ILE A 144 -8.74 -0.83 -15.94
N LEU A 145 -9.26 -2.07 -16.05
CA LEU A 145 -10.55 -2.42 -16.65
C LEU A 145 -11.60 -2.74 -15.57
#